data_AF-A0A1Y6D0K7-F1
#
_entry.id   AF-A0A1Y6D0K7-F1
#
_cell.length_a   1.000
_cell.length_b   1.000
_cell.length_c   1.000
_cell.angle_alpha   90.00
_cell.angle_beta   90.00
_cell.angle_gamma   90.00
#
_symmetry.space_group_name_H-M   'P 1'
#
loop_
_entity.id
_entity.type
_entity.pdbx_description
1 polymer ?
#
loop_
_entity_poly.entity_id
_entity_poly.type
_entity_poly.pdbx_seq_one_letter_code
_entity_poly.pdbx_strand_id
1 'polypeptide(L)'
;MSDDADMAKTLPPSPEEPSATAAGLVASPPVPAPPPSTAMAPERFATSLDEACRALSRQHAPEAVSAFYGAEKRAGRLRDTEAAYGARFDAFMQTPA
;
A
#
# COMPACT_ATOMS: atom_id res chain seq x y z
N MET A 1 59.69 -28.60 9.13
CA MET A 1 59.29 -27.55 8.17
C MET A 1 57.96 -27.04 8.70
N SER A 2 57.96 -26.11 9.66
CA SER A 2 58.12 -24.66 9.46
C SER A 2 56.98 -24.11 8.62
N ASP A 3 56.18 -23.12 8.99
CA ASP A 3 56.08 -22.18 10.13
C ASP A 3 54.61 -21.68 10.06
N ASP A 4 53.90 -21.45 11.18
CA ASP A 4 53.70 -20.11 11.76
C ASP A 4 53.05 -19.12 10.74
N ALA A 5 51.87 -18.53 10.95
CA ALA A 5 51.58 -17.74 12.12
C ALA A 5 50.07 -17.61 12.40
N ASP A 6 49.76 -17.91 13.65
CA ASP A 6 48.72 -17.31 14.47
C ASP A 6 48.92 -15.79 14.54
N MET A 7 47.90 -15.00 14.23
CA MET A 7 47.86 -13.57 14.56
C MET A 7 46.63 -13.30 15.40
N ALA A 8 46.65 -13.84 16.62
CA ALA A 8 45.85 -13.34 17.70
C ALA A 8 46.28 -11.91 18.09
N LYS A 9 45.25 -11.08 18.34
CA LYS A 9 45.19 -10.14 19.48
C LYS A 9 46.01 -8.86 19.36
N THR A 10 45.30 -7.72 19.35
CA THR A 10 45.44 -6.63 20.35
C THR A 10 44.48 -5.47 20.02
N LEU A 11 43.42 -5.33 20.82
CA LEU A 11 42.89 -4.03 21.28
C LEU A 11 43.58 -3.76 22.64
N PRO A 12 43.91 -2.52 23.06
CA PRO A 12 42.97 -1.40 23.30
C PRO A 12 43.67 0.00 23.19
N PRO A 13 43.29 1.10 23.90
CA PRO A 13 41.99 1.68 24.30
C PRO A 13 41.75 3.12 23.74
N SER A 14 40.51 3.64 23.89
CA SER A 14 40.17 5.08 23.73
C SER A 14 40.86 5.98 24.77
N PRO A 15 41.17 7.22 24.39
CA PRO A 15 40.86 8.39 25.23
C PRO A 15 40.22 9.53 24.39
N GLU A 16 39.10 10.09 24.85
CA GLU A 16 38.98 11.45 25.42
C GLU A 16 38.27 12.44 24.48
N GLU A 17 36.99 12.71 24.78
CA GLU A 17 36.40 14.05 24.62
C GLU A 17 37.20 15.03 25.52
N PRO A 18 37.44 16.30 25.12
CA PRO A 18 36.35 17.27 24.95
C PRO A 18 36.60 18.31 23.85
N SER A 19 35.54 18.98 23.38
CA SER A 19 35.45 20.44 23.48
C SER A 19 34.18 20.95 22.81
N ALA A 20 33.34 21.58 23.62
CA ALA A 20 32.25 22.42 23.18
C ALA A 20 32.72 23.50 22.19
N THR A 21 31.90 23.80 21.19
CA THR A 21 31.76 25.17 20.68
C THR A 21 30.30 25.39 20.32
N ALA A 22 29.68 26.22 21.15
CA ALA A 22 28.37 26.80 20.93
C ALA A 22 28.41 27.74 19.71
N ALA A 23 27.39 27.67 18.86
CA ALA A 23 26.78 28.84 18.24
C ALA A 23 25.62 28.42 17.33
N GLY A 24 24.45 29.03 17.54
CA GLY A 24 23.42 29.12 16.50
C GLY A 24 22.06 28.54 16.87
N LEU A 25 21.43 29.02 17.94
CA LEU A 25 19.97 28.99 18.02
C LEU A 25 19.46 29.97 16.94
N VAL A 26 19.26 29.47 15.72
CA VAL A 26 18.48 30.23 14.72
C VAL A 26 17.03 30.20 15.19
N ALA A 27 16.52 31.37 15.57
CA ALA A 27 15.11 31.57 15.84
C ALA A 27 14.30 31.11 14.61
N SER A 28 13.45 30.10 14.79
CA SER A 28 12.51 29.69 13.75
C SER A 28 11.59 30.87 13.43
N PRO A 29 11.34 31.17 12.13
CA PRO A 29 10.37 32.20 11.76
C PRO A 29 8.97 31.79 12.25
N PRO A 30 8.08 32.74 12.58
CA PRO A 30 6.71 32.43 12.91
C PRO A 30 6.05 31.74 11.71
N VAL A 31 5.55 30.52 11.93
CA VAL A 31 4.76 29.82 10.91
C VAL A 31 3.54 30.69 10.57
N PRO A 32 3.30 31.03 9.29
CA PRO A 32 2.05 31.69 8.91
C PRO A 32 0.89 30.74 9.23
N ALA A 33 -0.15 31.27 9.88
CA ALA A 33 -1.35 30.52 10.18
C ALA A 33 -1.91 29.91 8.88
N PRO A 34 -2.35 28.64 8.87
CA PRO A 34 -3.00 28.07 7.70
C PRO A 34 -4.24 28.90 7.38
N PRO A 35 -4.56 29.11 6.09
CA PRO A 35 -5.77 29.84 5.72
C PRO A 35 -7.00 29.15 6.33
N PRO A 36 -8.06 29.92 6.68
CA PRO A 36 -9.29 29.33 7.16
C PRO A 36 -9.77 28.30 6.14
N SER A 37 -9.85 27.04 6.59
CA SER A 37 -10.41 25.95 5.80
C SER A 37 -11.79 26.38 5.35
N THR A 38 -11.92 26.67 4.05
CA THR A 38 -13.23 26.88 3.45
C THR A 38 -13.95 25.56 3.63
N ALA A 39 -14.84 25.49 4.62
CA ALA A 39 -15.69 24.32 4.82
C ALA A 39 -16.44 24.14 3.51
N MET A 40 -15.95 23.23 2.69
CA MET A 40 -16.56 22.82 1.44
C MET A 40 -17.99 22.46 1.81
N ALA A 41 -18.97 23.18 1.24
CA ALA A 41 -20.37 22.87 1.44
C ALA A 41 -20.55 21.35 1.21
N PRO A 42 -21.37 20.64 2.01
CA PRO A 42 -21.65 19.25 1.75
C PRO A 42 -22.41 19.18 0.42
N GLU A 43 -21.66 19.09 -0.67
CA GLU A 43 -22.12 18.61 -1.96
C GLU A 43 -22.88 17.33 -1.65
N ARG A 44 -24.20 17.37 -1.83
CA ARG A 44 -25.09 16.26 -1.50
C ARG A 44 -24.48 15.02 -2.15
N PHE A 45 -24.13 14.03 -1.33
CA PHE A 45 -23.59 12.76 -1.83
C PHE A 45 -24.49 12.28 -2.97
N ALA A 46 -23.92 12.19 -4.18
CA ALA A 46 -24.67 11.99 -5.41
C ALA A 46 -25.46 10.66 -5.45
N THR A 47 -25.22 9.77 -4.49
CA THR A 47 -25.97 8.54 -4.22
C THR A 47 -25.69 8.12 -2.77
N SER A 48 -26.68 7.50 -2.12
CA SER A 48 -26.45 6.88 -0.80
C SER A 48 -25.59 5.62 -0.94
N LEU A 49 -24.87 5.22 0.12
CA LEU A 49 -24.11 3.96 0.12
C LEU A 49 -25.00 2.75 -0.18
N ASP A 50 -26.21 2.73 0.38
CA ASP A 50 -27.20 1.67 0.10
C ASP A 50 -27.59 1.60 -1.38
N GLU A 51 -27.71 2.76 -2.03
CA GLU A 51 -28.03 2.85 -3.45
C GLU A 51 -26.87 2.36 -4.32
N ALA A 52 -25.64 2.69 -3.96
CA ALA A 52 -24.44 2.15 -4.60
C ALA A 52 -24.34 0.63 -4.42
N CYS A 53 -24.54 0.12 -3.20
CA CYS A 53 -24.53 -1.32 -2.91
C CYS A 53 -25.61 -2.08 -3.68
N ARG A 54 -26.82 -1.52 -3.79
CA ARG A 54 -27.91 -2.11 -4.59
C ARG A 54 -27.59 -2.11 -6.08
N ALA A 55 -26.98 -1.05 -6.60
CA ALA A 55 -26.57 -0.98 -8.00
C ALA A 55 -25.50 -2.03 -8.34
N LEU A 56 -24.49 -2.17 -7.48
CA LEU A 56 -23.44 -3.19 -7.59
C LEU A 56 -24.01 -4.61 -7.53
N SER A 57 -24.95 -4.86 -6.61
CA SER A 57 -25.59 -6.19 -6.45
C SER A 57 -26.43 -6.59 -7.67
N ARG A 58 -26.96 -5.61 -8.43
CA ARG A 58 -27.69 -5.87 -9.68
C ARG A 58 -26.77 -6.21 -10.85
N GLN A 59 -25.54 -5.68 -10.85
CA GLN A 59 -24.58 -5.93 -11.93
C GLN A 59 -23.94 -7.31 -11.81
N HIS A 60 -23.62 -7.75 -10.59
CA HIS A 60 -22.98 -9.03 -10.36
C HIS A 60 -23.58 -9.74 -9.15
N ALA A 61 -24.26 -10.86 -9.41
CA ALA A 61 -24.68 -11.75 -8.34
C ALA A 61 -23.42 -12.31 -7.64
N PRO A 62 -23.31 -12.21 -6.30
CA PRO A 62 -22.13 -12.69 -5.57
C PRO A 62 -21.87 -14.20 -5.79
N GLU A 63 -22.92 -14.96 -6.07
CA GLU A 63 -22.85 -16.37 -6.46
C GLU A 63 -22.12 -16.56 -7.80
N ALA A 64 -22.37 -15.68 -8.78
CA ALA A 64 -21.70 -15.73 -10.08
C ALA A 64 -20.20 -15.42 -9.96
N VAL A 65 -19.83 -14.44 -9.11
CA VAL A 65 -18.43 -14.13 -8.80
C VAL A 65 -17.74 -15.33 -8.16
N SER A 66 -18.40 -15.96 -7.18
CA SER A 66 -17.87 -17.14 -6.49
C SER A 66 -17.73 -18.35 -7.43
N ALA A 67 -18.71 -18.58 -8.31
CA ALA A 67 -18.69 -19.64 -9.31
C ALA A 67 -17.55 -19.44 -10.33
N PHE A 68 -17.39 -18.22 -10.83
CA PHE A 68 -16.30 -17.87 -11.75
C PHE A 68 -14.93 -18.06 -11.10
N TYR A 69 -14.72 -17.54 -9.88
CA TYR A 69 -13.47 -17.72 -9.15
C TYR A 69 -13.14 -19.21 -8.95
N GLY A 70 -14.13 -20.03 -8.61
CA GLY A 70 -13.97 -21.48 -8.50
C GLY A 70 -13.61 -22.17 -9.82
N ALA A 71 -14.12 -21.68 -10.96
CA ALA A 71 -13.76 -22.17 -12.29
C ALA A 71 -12.32 -21.79 -12.68
N GLU A 72 -11.93 -20.52 -12.48
CA GLU A 72 -10.57 -20.03 -12.78
C GLU A 72 -9.51 -20.69 -11.89
N LYS A 73 -9.84 -20.93 -10.62
CA LYS A 73 -8.96 -21.67 -9.69
C LYS A 73 -8.72 -23.10 -10.17
N ARG A 74 -9.76 -23.83 -10.58
CA ARG A 74 -9.64 -25.19 -11.12
C ARG A 74 -8.88 -25.21 -12.44
N ALA A 75 -9.00 -24.16 -13.23
CA ALA A 75 -8.28 -24.01 -14.48
C ALA A 75 -6.82 -23.52 -14.32
N GLY A 76 -6.39 -23.13 -13.11
CA GLY A 76 -5.03 -22.64 -12.85
C GLY A 76 -4.72 -21.27 -13.44
N ARG A 77 -5.74 -20.47 -13.81
CA ARG A 77 -5.58 -19.19 -14.54
C ARG A 77 -5.69 -17.94 -13.67
N LEU A 78 -5.56 -18.08 -12.35
CA LEU A 78 -5.69 -16.95 -11.40
C LEU A 78 -4.55 -15.92 -11.50
N ARG A 79 -3.41 -16.26 -12.11
CA ARG A 79 -2.22 -15.40 -12.18
C ARG A 79 -2.04 -14.72 -13.55
N ASP A 80 -3.15 -14.40 -14.20
CA ASP A 80 -3.14 -13.71 -15.50
C ASP A 80 -3.24 -12.18 -15.31
N THR A 81 -3.21 -11.44 -16.41
CA THR A 81 -3.49 -10.01 -16.43
C THR A 81 -4.93 -9.72 -16.05
N GLU A 82 -5.15 -8.55 -15.43
CA GLU A 82 -6.50 -8.08 -15.05
C GLU A 82 -7.43 -8.00 -16.26
N ALA A 83 -6.93 -7.51 -17.40
CA ALA A 83 -7.70 -7.42 -18.63
C ALA A 83 -8.17 -8.80 -19.13
N ALA A 84 -7.31 -9.82 -19.08
CA ALA A 84 -7.66 -11.17 -19.49
C ALA A 84 -8.64 -11.83 -18.50
N TYR A 85 -8.50 -11.55 -17.20
CA TYR A 85 -9.43 -12.01 -16.17
C TYR A 85 -10.83 -11.40 -16.37
N GLY A 86 -10.90 -10.09 -16.62
CA GLY A 86 -12.15 -9.38 -16.90
C GLY A 86 -12.87 -9.90 -18.15
N ALA A 87 -12.17 -10.07 -19.27
CA ALA A 87 -12.75 -10.59 -20.50
C ALA A 87 -13.36 -11.99 -20.33
N ARG A 88 -12.74 -12.86 -19.52
CA ARG A 88 -13.28 -14.19 -19.20
C ARG A 88 -14.48 -14.12 -18.28
N PHE A 89 -14.50 -13.18 -17.34
CA PHE A 89 -15.65 -12.96 -16.48
C PHE A 89 -16.85 -12.47 -17.28
N ASP A 90 -16.66 -11.52 -18.20
CA ASP A 90 -17.71 -11.05 -19.09
C ASP A 90 -18.28 -12.18 -19.95
N ALA A 91 -17.41 -13.02 -20.51
CA ALA A 91 -17.82 -14.20 -21.28
C ALA A 91 -18.57 -15.23 -20.41
N PHE A 92 -18.15 -15.41 -19.15
CA PHE A 92 -18.82 -16.29 -18.19
C PHE A 92 -20.25 -15.79 -17.88
N MET A 93 -20.43 -14.48 -17.70
CA MET A 93 -21.75 -13.88 -17.44
C MET A 93 -22.71 -13.95 -18.64
N GLN A 94 -22.20 -14.08 -19.86
CA GLN A 94 -22.99 -14.25 -21.08
C GLN A 94 -23.42 -15.70 -21.34
N THR A 95 -22.89 -16.66 -20.57
CA THR A 95 -23.24 -18.07 -20.75
C THR A 95 -24.59 -18.34 -20.05
N PRO A 96 -25.64 -18.76 -20.78
CA PRO A 96 -26.91 -19.13 -20.15
C PRO A 96 -26.70 -20.36 -19.26
N ALA A 97 -27.35 -20.36 -18.09
CA ALA A 97 -27.34 -21.47 -17.13
C ALA A 97 -28.10 -22.70 -17.65
#